data_AF-A0A2W5Z0E4-F1
#
_entry.id   AF-A0A2W5Z0E4-F1
#
_cell.length_a   1.000
_cell.length_b   1.000
_cell.length_c   1.000
_cell.angle_alpha   90.00
_cell.angle_beta   90.00
_cell.angle_gamma   90.00
#
_symmetry.space_group_name_H-M   'P 1'
#
loop_
_entity.id
_entity.type
_entity.pdbx_description
1 polymer ?
#
loop_
_entity_poly.entity_id
_entity_poly.type
_entity_poly.pdbx_seq_one_letter_code
_entity_poly.pdbx_strand_id
1 'polypeptide(L)'
;MACGTPLVTTTGSAMAEVTGDAALLVPPGDADALAGALEAALAAGPDIAHRRRLGFEVAGRYTWERSAASHVEVYRSVTQN
;
A
#
# COMPACT_ATOMS: atom_id res chain seq x y z
N MET A 1 2.95 -4.84 2.24
CA MET A 1 3.56 -4.84 0.88
C MET A 1 5.02 -5.31 0.87
N ALA A 2 5.89 -4.84 1.77
CA ALA A 2 7.31 -5.22 1.80
C ALA A 2 7.59 -6.74 1.90
N CYS A 3 6.71 -7.52 2.53
CA CYS A 3 6.80 -8.98 2.61
C CYS A 3 6.27 -9.72 1.37
N GLY A 4 5.77 -8.99 0.37
CA GLY A 4 5.21 -9.57 -0.84
C GLY A 4 3.84 -10.22 -0.71
N THR A 5 3.14 -10.07 0.42
CA THR A 5 1.74 -10.55 0.56
C THR A 5 0.78 -9.68 -0.26
N PRO A 6 -0.15 -10.27 -1.05
CA PRO A 6 -1.24 -9.53 -1.67
C PRO A 6 -2.04 -8.72 -0.65
N LEU A 7 -2.44 -7.50 -1.02
CA LEU A 7 -3.18 -6.60 -0.15
C LEU A 7 -4.59 -6.38 -0.69
N VAL A 8 -5.59 -6.58 0.18
CA VAL A 8 -6.96 -6.15 -0.01
C VAL A 8 -7.23 -5.03 1.00
N THR A 9 -7.79 -3.91 0.55
CA THR A 9 -8.16 -2.80 1.44
C THR A 9 -9.40 -2.08 0.90
N THR A 10 -9.97 -1.19 1.69
CA THR A 10 -11.17 -0.45 1.29
C THR A 10 -10.82 0.80 0.49
N THR A 11 -11.71 1.16 -0.44
CA THR A 11 -11.72 2.46 -1.12
C THR A 11 -11.87 3.60 -0.09
N GLY A 12 -11.30 4.77 -0.41
CA GLY A 12 -11.36 5.96 0.46
C GLY A 12 -10.53 5.88 1.74
N SER A 13 -9.70 4.84 1.90
CA SER A 13 -8.76 4.71 3.02
C SER A 13 -7.41 5.34 2.68
N ALA A 14 -6.63 5.70 3.71
CA ALA A 14 -5.23 6.08 3.52
C ALA A 14 -4.41 4.99 2.81
N MET A 15 -4.80 3.73 2.97
CA MET A 15 -4.18 2.62 2.25
C MET A 15 -4.53 2.64 0.77
N ALA A 16 -5.74 3.02 0.36
CA ALA A 16 -6.08 3.20 -1.06
C ALA A 16 -5.22 4.28 -1.71
N GLU A 17 -4.96 5.39 -1.02
CA GLU A 17 -4.08 6.46 -1.51
C GLU A 17 -2.63 6.00 -1.67
N VAL A 18 -2.10 5.28 -0.68
CA VAL A 18 -0.70 4.81 -0.66
C VAL A 18 -0.46 3.71 -1.69
N THR A 19 -1.42 2.80 -1.84
CA THR A 19 -1.20 1.55 -2.59
C THR A 19 -1.47 1.70 -4.08
N GLY A 20 -2.36 2.61 -4.49
CA GLY A 20 -2.77 2.73 -5.90
C GLY A 20 -3.17 1.38 -6.48
N ASP A 21 -2.59 1.02 -7.62
CA ASP A 21 -2.89 -0.24 -8.31
C ASP A 21 -2.28 -1.50 -7.65
N ALA A 22 -1.45 -1.34 -6.60
CA ALA A 22 -0.80 -2.45 -5.91
C ALA A 22 -1.74 -3.26 -5.00
N ALA A 23 -2.94 -2.75 -4.71
CA ALA A 23 -3.93 -3.43 -3.87
C ALA A 23 -5.22 -3.72 -4.63
N LEU A 24 -5.96 -4.74 -4.17
CA LEU A 24 -7.37 -4.89 -4.52
C LEU A 24 -8.19 -3.94 -3.62
N LEU A 25 -9.01 -3.11 -4.24
CA LEU A 25 -9.85 -2.15 -3.53
C LEU A 25 -11.30 -2.61 -3.51
N VAL A 26 -11.91 -2.62 -2.33
CA VAL A 26 -13.33 -2.98 -2.14
C VAL A 26 -14.12 -1.83 -1.50
N PRO A 27 -15.44 -1.72 -1.68
CA PRO A 27 -16.26 -0.76 -0.93
C PRO A 27 -16.22 -1.05 0.58
N PRO A 28 -16.21 -0.02 1.43
CA PRO A 28 -16.32 -0.23 2.89
C PRO A 28 -17.70 -0.80 3.24
N GLY A 29 -17.71 -1.84 4.09
CA GLY A 29 -18.94 -2.48 4.57
C GLY A 29 -19.55 -3.52 3.61
N ASP A 30 -18.93 -3.75 2.45
CA ASP A 30 -19.37 -4.76 1.49
C ASP A 30 -18.64 -6.09 1.74
N ALA A 31 -19.32 -7.00 2.43
CA ALA A 31 -18.76 -8.31 2.80
C ALA A 31 -18.56 -9.23 1.60
N ASP A 32 -19.46 -9.18 0.61
CA ASP A 32 -19.39 -10.04 -0.57
C ASP A 32 -18.24 -9.61 -1.49
N ALA A 33 -18.05 -8.30 -1.68
CA ALA A 33 -16.90 -7.78 -2.40
C ALA A 33 -15.57 -8.14 -1.72
N LEU A 34 -15.51 -8.07 -0.38
CA LEU A 34 -14.33 -8.49 0.38
C LEU A 34 -14.05 -9.98 0.22
N ALA A 35 -15.07 -10.84 0.31
CA ALA A 35 -14.92 -12.28 0.12
C ALA A 35 -14.35 -12.61 -1.27
N GLY A 36 -14.93 -12.04 -2.33
CA GLY A 36 -14.44 -12.24 -3.70
C GLY A 36 -13.01 -11.74 -3.92
N ALA A 37 -12.64 -10.60 -3.32
CA ALA A 37 -11.27 -10.08 -3.40
C ALA A 37 -10.27 -10.98 -2.65
N LEU A 38 -10.65 -11.54 -1.51
CA LEU A 38 -9.82 -12.49 -0.77
C LEU A 38 -9.63 -13.80 -1.54
N GLU A 39 -10.69 -14.35 -2.14
CA GLU A 39 -10.61 -15.52 -3.00
C GLU A 39 -9.67 -15.28 -4.19
N ALA A 40 -9.81 -14.13 -4.87
CA ALA A 40 -8.92 -13.75 -5.97
C ALA A 40 -7.45 -13.65 -5.50
N ALA A 41 -7.20 -13.03 -4.34
CA ALA A 41 -5.87 -12.92 -3.75
C ALA A 41 -5.25 -14.30 -3.43
N LEU A 42 -6.05 -15.23 -2.89
CA LEU A 42 -5.64 -16.59 -2.56
C LEU A 42 -5.39 -17.45 -3.81
N ALA A 43 -6.15 -17.24 -4.88
CA ALA A 43 -5.96 -17.92 -6.16
C ALA A 43 -4.60 -17.60 -6.82
N ALA A 44 -3.94 -16.51 -6.41
CA ALA A 44 -2.58 -16.13 -6.82
C ALA A 44 -2.37 -16.09 -8.35
N GLY A 45 -3.41 -15.65 -9.09
CA GLY A 45 -3.35 -15.53 -10.55
C GLY A 45 -2.38 -14.44 -11.05
N PRO A 46 -2.23 -14.30 -12.38
CA PRO A 46 -1.28 -13.34 -12.98
C PRO A 46 -1.48 -11.88 -12.53
N ASP A 47 -2.73 -11.46 -12.35
CA ASP A 47 -3.08 -10.13 -11.83
C ASP A 47 -2.53 -9.93 -10.41
N ILE A 48 -2.71 -10.90 -9.52
CA ILE A 48 -2.19 -10.85 -8.16
C ILE A 48 -0.66 -10.82 -8.16
N ALA A 49 -0.01 -11.62 -9.01
CA ALA A 49 1.44 -11.57 -9.17
C ALA A 49 1.92 -10.18 -9.64
N HIS A 50 1.17 -9.52 -10.52
CA HIS A 50 1.45 -8.15 -10.95
C HIS A 50 1.31 -7.14 -9.81
N ARG A 51 0.20 -7.18 -9.07
CA ARG A 51 -0.04 -6.32 -7.90
C ARG A 51 1.02 -6.48 -6.82
N ARG A 52 1.50 -7.70 -6.58
CA ARG A 52 2.62 -7.96 -5.66
C ARG A 52 3.91 -7.26 -6.11
N ARG A 53 4.22 -7.25 -7.41
CA ARG A 53 5.38 -6.52 -7.97
C ARG A 53 5.24 -5.01 -7.73
N LEU A 54 4.08 -4.44 -8.07
CA LEU A 54 3.77 -3.04 -7.77
C LEU A 54 3.88 -2.75 -6.27
N GLY A 55 3.45 -3.67 -5.41
CA GLY A 55 3.54 -3.55 -3.96
C GLY A 55 4.99 -3.44 -3.47
N PHE A 56 5.94 -4.15 -4.07
CA PHE A 56 7.36 -3.98 -3.75
C PHE A 56 7.87 -2.59 -4.15
N GLU A 57 7.46 -2.08 -5.31
CA GLU A 57 7.81 -0.72 -5.75
C GLU A 57 7.24 0.34 -4.81
N VAL A 58 5.98 0.20 -4.38
CA VAL A 58 5.37 1.10 -3.39
C VAL A 58 6.13 1.01 -2.07
N ALA A 59 6.36 -0.20 -1.54
CA ALA A 59 7.07 -0.39 -0.28
C ALA A 59 8.49 0.23 -0.30
N GLY A 60 9.21 0.14 -1.42
CA GLY A 60 10.53 0.75 -1.59
C GLY A 60 10.54 2.28 -1.51
N ARG A 61 9.39 2.94 -1.69
CA ARG A 61 9.26 4.39 -1.51
C ARG A 61 9.06 4.80 -0.05
N TYR A 62 8.62 3.90 0.83
CA TYR A 62 8.29 4.19 2.22
C TYR A 62 9.27 3.49 3.18
N THR A 63 10.52 3.95 3.22
CA THR A 63 11.55 3.44 4.14
C THR A 63 11.74 4.34 5.36
N TRP A 64 12.30 3.77 6.43
CA TRP A 64 12.64 4.52 7.64
C TRP A 64 13.70 5.58 7.38
N GLU A 65 14.70 5.29 6.55
CA GLU A 65 15.77 6.22 6.19
C GLU A 65 15.19 7.46 5.49
N ARG A 66 14.27 7.27 4.53
CA ARG A 66 13.59 8.38 3.87
C ARG A 66 12.73 9.16 4.84
N SER A 67 11.95 8.47 5.68
CA SER A 67 11.14 9.12 6.71
C SER A 67 12.00 10.01 7.61
N ALA A 68 13.08 9.47 8.17
CA ALA A 68 13.99 10.21 9.04
C ALA A 68 14.63 11.42 8.32
N ALA A 69 15.11 11.23 7.09
CA ALA A 69 15.71 12.30 6.30
C ALA A 69 14.73 13.47 6.08
N SER A 70 13.49 13.18 5.68
CA SER A 70 12.46 14.21 5.46
C SER A 70 12.06 14.93 6.74
N HIS A 71 11.97 14.23 7.89
CA HIS A 71 11.67 14.89 9.16
C HIS A 71 12.82 15.79 9.63
N VAL A 72 14.07 15.34 9.48
CA VAL A 72 15.24 16.14 9.84
C VAL A 72 15.33 17.42 9.01
N GLU A 73 15.00 17.36 7.72
CA GLU A 73 14.92 18.54 6.84
C GLU A 73 13.94 19.57 7.39
N VAL A 74 12.73 19.14 7.77
CA VAL A 74 11.71 20.01 8.38
C VAL A 74 12.21 20.58 9.71
N TYR A 75 12.79 19.75 10.58
CA TYR A 75 13.32 20.21 11.88
C TYR A 75 14.40 21.28 11.72
N ARG A 76 15.32 21.11 10.77
CA ARG A 76 16.34 22.14 10.45
C ARG A 76 15.69 23.43 9.95
N SER A 77 14.67 23.34 9.11
CA SER A 77 14.01 24.53 8.54
C SER A 77 13.37 25.45 9.59
N VAL A 78 12.97 24.91 10.75
CA VAL A 78 12.32 25.67 11.82
C VAL A 78 13.23 26.01 13.00
N THR A 79 14.46 25.47 13.04
CA THR A 79 15.42 25.68 14.14
C THR A 79 16.65 26.50 13.75
N GLN A 80 16.94 26.67 12.46
CA GLN A 80 18.10 27.42 11.96
C GLN A 80 17.79 28.88 11.58
N ASN A 81 16.94 29.55 12.36
CA ASN A 81 16.77 31.01 12.29
C ASN A 81 17.92 31.73 13.01
#